data_AF-A0A552RAP2-F1
#
_entry.id   AF-A0A552RAP2-F1
#
_cell.length_a   1.000
_cell.length_b   1.000
_cell.length_c   1.000
_cell.angle_alpha   90.00
_cell.angle_beta   90.00
_cell.angle_gamma   90.00
#
_symmetry.space_group_name_H-M   'P 1'
#
loop_
_entity.id
_entity.type
_entity.pdbx_description
1 polymer ?
#
loop_
_entity_poly.entity_id
_entity_poly.type
_entity_poly.pdbx_seq_one_letter_code
_entity_poly.pdbx_strand_id
1 'polypeptide(L)'
;MVSFFHQDWRLDASTEADAVAGQFVEELEPQAVLLVRRDAQLLHERLPAERITTLWNGCVESGERFFRNSRLADGAEWMRQVIAVCDEWILRHPHTVTLSEADQYEGRELDGRVRSAIAEFEDWFDRGMVQALIECVELCTPDLAFRLLLQALPRASAASSPDYLELSKQQYARLASLGREFRYGAYVVSDVEYLARA
;
A
#
# COMPACT_ATOMS: atom_id res chain seq x y z
N MET A 1 9.59 3.85 10.62
CA MET A 1 8.41 2.98 10.79
C MET A 1 7.97 2.61 9.40
N VAL A 2 8.18 1.35 9.03
CA VAL A 2 7.79 0.72 7.76
C VAL A 2 6.24 0.62 7.65
N SER A 3 5.61 0.64 6.44
CA SER A 3 4.20 1.07 6.20
C SER A 3 2.95 0.30 5.54
N PHE A 4 2.62 -0.92 5.05
CA PHE A 4 3.03 -2.33 4.76
C PHE A 4 3.51 -2.58 3.34
N PHE A 5 3.08 -1.73 2.43
CA PHE A 5 3.93 -0.94 1.56
C PHE A 5 5.18 -0.45 2.34
N HIS A 6 5.97 -1.43 2.82
CA HIS A 6 6.80 -1.33 4.03
C HIS A 6 8.17 -0.79 3.70
N GLN A 7 8.65 -1.23 2.55
CA GLN A 7 10.04 -1.30 2.16
C GLN A 7 10.17 -0.71 0.76
N ASP A 8 11.40 -0.35 0.41
CA ASP A 8 11.80 -0.25 -0.99
C ASP A 8 11.79 -1.65 -1.62
N TRP A 9 10.68 -2.02 -2.27
CA TRP A 9 10.51 -3.27 -3.01
C TRP A 9 11.45 -3.34 -4.22
N ARG A 10 12.70 -3.75 -3.97
CA ARG A 10 13.74 -3.89 -5.00
C ARG A 10 13.51 -5.13 -5.87
N LEU A 11 13.77 -4.96 -7.17
CA LEU A 11 13.48 -5.92 -8.24
C LEU A 11 14.74 -6.64 -8.74
N ASP A 12 15.73 -6.81 -7.87
CA ASP A 12 16.98 -7.55 -8.10
C ASP A 12 16.88 -9.04 -7.73
N ALA A 13 15.73 -9.48 -7.22
CA ALA A 13 15.43 -10.86 -6.88
C ALA A 13 15.20 -11.79 -8.09
N SER A 14 15.57 -13.07 -7.95
CA SER A 14 15.45 -14.09 -8.99
C SER A 14 14.01 -14.54 -9.26
N THR A 15 13.19 -14.64 -8.22
CA THR A 15 11.78 -15.04 -8.29
C THR A 15 10.90 -14.11 -7.46
N GLU A 16 9.60 -14.25 -7.64
CA GLU A 16 8.54 -13.56 -6.91
C GLU A 16 8.63 -13.87 -5.41
N ALA A 17 8.86 -15.14 -5.05
CA ALA A 17 9.08 -15.56 -3.67
C ALA A 17 10.39 -14.99 -3.08
N ASP A 18 11.47 -14.91 -3.87
CA ASP A 18 12.71 -14.25 -3.45
C ASP A 18 12.51 -12.73 -3.25
N ALA A 19 11.65 -12.09 -4.07
CA ALA A 19 11.32 -10.66 -3.95
C ALA A 19 10.53 -10.36 -2.67
N VAL A 20 9.70 -11.30 -2.21
CA VAL A 20 9.02 -11.23 -0.92
C VAL A 20 10.00 -11.58 0.22
N ALA A 21 10.70 -12.70 0.15
CA ALA A 21 11.61 -13.16 1.21
C ALA A 21 12.81 -12.23 1.44
N GLY A 22 13.34 -11.60 0.38
CA GLY A 22 14.39 -10.58 0.49
C GLY A 22 13.96 -9.31 1.23
N GLN A 23 12.64 -9.11 1.39
CA GLN A 23 12.05 -8.04 2.20
C GLN A 23 11.70 -8.52 3.63
N PHE A 24 12.03 -9.76 3.99
CA PHE A 24 11.83 -10.38 5.31
C PHE A 24 13.12 -11.03 5.86
N VAL A 25 14.16 -10.20 6.00
CA VAL A 25 15.40 -10.55 6.73
C VAL A 25 15.14 -10.97 8.19
N GLU A 26 16.08 -11.67 8.81
CA GLU A 26 15.95 -12.15 10.20
C GLU A 26 15.84 -11.02 11.25
N GLU A 27 16.25 -9.81 10.88
CA GLU A 27 16.31 -8.62 11.75
C GLU A 27 14.99 -7.81 11.77
N LEU A 28 13.92 -8.30 11.11
CA LEU A 28 12.66 -7.57 10.96
C LEU A 28 11.73 -7.72 12.17
N GLU A 29 11.19 -6.58 12.62
CA GLU A 29 10.22 -6.51 13.71
C GLU A 29 9.00 -7.42 13.44
N PRO A 30 8.63 -8.37 14.32
CA PRO A 30 7.52 -9.31 14.08
C PRO A 30 6.17 -8.63 13.78
N GLN A 31 5.94 -7.46 14.35
CA GLN A 31 4.78 -6.60 14.09
C GLN A 31 4.69 -6.19 12.61
N ALA A 32 5.85 -5.95 11.98
CA ALA A 32 6.05 -5.65 10.56
C ALA A 32 6.08 -6.92 9.66
N VAL A 33 5.63 -8.06 10.16
CA VAL A 33 5.23 -9.24 9.35
C VAL A 33 3.73 -9.54 9.55
N LEU A 34 3.17 -9.18 10.71
CA LEU A 34 1.75 -9.37 11.02
C LEU A 34 0.83 -8.31 10.40
N LEU A 35 1.23 -7.03 10.41
CA LEU A 35 0.54 -5.95 9.67
C LEU A 35 0.48 -6.28 8.17
N VAL A 36 1.60 -6.76 7.64
CA VAL A 36 1.78 -7.18 6.23
C VAL A 36 0.81 -8.28 5.85
N ARG A 37 0.82 -9.36 6.65
CA ARG A 37 -0.09 -10.50 6.45
C ARG A 37 -1.55 -10.07 6.52
N ARG A 38 -1.91 -9.21 7.49
CA ARG A 38 -3.27 -8.66 7.64
C ARG A 38 -3.71 -7.91 6.38
N ASP A 39 -2.90 -6.98 5.88
CA ASP A 39 -3.25 -6.20 4.69
C ASP A 39 -3.38 -7.09 3.44
N ALA A 40 -2.46 -8.05 3.26
CA ALA A 40 -2.52 -9.00 2.15
C ALA A 40 -3.77 -9.89 2.21
N GLN A 41 -4.18 -10.34 3.41
CA GLN A 41 -5.45 -11.04 3.62
C GLN A 41 -6.66 -10.15 3.34
N LEU A 42 -6.68 -8.91 3.84
CA LEU A 42 -7.77 -7.95 3.61
C LEU A 42 -7.99 -7.69 2.11
N LEU A 43 -6.92 -7.59 1.33
CA LEU A 43 -6.99 -7.46 -0.13
C LEU A 43 -7.49 -8.76 -0.77
N HIS A 44 -6.88 -9.91 -0.43
CA HIS A 44 -7.20 -11.20 -1.05
C HIS A 44 -8.63 -11.70 -0.78
N GLU A 45 -9.12 -11.52 0.44
CA GLU A 45 -10.44 -11.98 0.87
C GLU A 45 -11.59 -11.10 0.38
N ARG A 46 -11.31 -9.85 -0.02
CA ARG A 46 -12.36 -8.81 -0.19
C ARG A 46 -12.33 -8.04 -1.51
N LEU A 47 -11.24 -8.07 -2.29
CA LEU A 47 -11.19 -7.44 -3.62
C LEU A 47 -11.09 -8.48 -4.75
N PRO A 48 -11.70 -8.21 -5.93
CA PRO A 48 -11.43 -8.97 -7.14
C PRO A 48 -9.94 -8.96 -7.51
N ALA A 49 -9.42 -10.06 -8.04
CA ALA A 49 -8.01 -10.18 -8.43
C ALA A 49 -7.56 -9.06 -9.41
N GLU A 50 -8.43 -8.63 -10.33
CA GLU A 50 -8.23 -7.48 -11.21
C GLU A 50 -7.92 -6.18 -10.43
N ARG A 51 -8.68 -5.90 -9.36
CA ARG A 51 -8.52 -4.70 -8.54
C ARG A 51 -7.21 -4.73 -7.76
N ILE A 52 -6.82 -5.90 -7.24
CA ILE A 52 -5.52 -6.10 -6.58
C ILE A 52 -4.38 -5.87 -7.59
N THR A 53 -4.49 -6.38 -8.83
CA THR A 53 -3.54 -6.12 -9.92
C THR A 53 -3.42 -4.62 -10.22
N THR A 54 -4.54 -3.90 -10.31
CA THR A 54 -4.55 -2.44 -10.55
C THR A 54 -3.88 -1.66 -9.42
N LEU A 55 -4.25 -1.93 -8.16
CA LEU A 55 -3.63 -1.29 -6.99
C LEU A 55 -2.12 -1.54 -6.95
N TRP A 56 -1.68 -2.77 -7.20
CA TRP A 56 -0.26 -3.12 -7.21
C TRP A 56 0.51 -2.34 -8.28
N ASN A 57 0.01 -2.31 -9.52
CA ASN A 57 0.63 -1.59 -10.63
C ASN A 57 0.63 -0.06 -10.42
N GLY A 58 -0.39 0.48 -9.73
CA GLY A 58 -0.51 1.90 -9.41
C GLY A 58 0.42 2.37 -8.28
N CYS A 59 0.71 1.50 -7.31
CA CYS A 59 1.54 1.84 -6.14
C CYS A 59 3.02 1.47 -6.29
N VAL A 60 3.36 0.37 -6.96
CA VAL A 60 4.74 -0.18 -6.94
C VAL A 60 5.50 0.15 -8.22
N GLU A 61 6.75 0.63 -8.09
CA GLU A 61 7.61 0.86 -9.26
C GLU A 61 7.85 -0.42 -10.05
N SER A 62 7.48 -0.39 -11.34
CA SER A 62 7.57 -1.55 -12.23
C SER A 62 6.83 -2.79 -11.70
N GLY A 63 5.80 -2.60 -10.85
CA GLY A 63 5.04 -3.68 -10.23
C GLY A 63 4.39 -4.63 -11.24
N GLU A 64 4.16 -4.18 -12.47
CA GLU A 64 3.59 -5.00 -13.54
C GLU A 64 4.56 -6.09 -14.03
N ARG A 65 5.87 -5.99 -13.73
CA ARG A 65 6.87 -7.01 -14.08
C ARG A 65 6.58 -8.38 -13.47
N PHE A 66 5.93 -8.44 -12.31
CA PHE A 66 5.54 -9.70 -11.68
C PHE A 66 4.39 -10.42 -12.43
N PHE A 67 3.56 -9.67 -13.17
CA PHE A 67 2.49 -10.23 -14.02
C PHE A 67 2.94 -10.43 -15.48
N ARG A 68 3.99 -9.72 -15.93
CA ARG A 68 4.60 -9.96 -17.25
C ARG A 68 5.12 -11.39 -17.36
N ASN A 69 5.07 -11.95 -18.57
CA ASN A 69 5.55 -13.30 -18.91
C ASN A 69 4.90 -14.44 -18.09
N SER A 70 3.73 -14.22 -17.50
CA SER A 70 2.95 -15.23 -16.75
C SER A 70 3.71 -15.83 -15.55
N ARG A 71 4.59 -15.05 -14.90
CA ARG A 71 5.22 -15.47 -13.64
C ARG A 71 4.18 -15.58 -12.51
N LEU A 72 3.30 -14.59 -12.42
CA LEU A 72 2.04 -14.64 -11.67
C LEU A 72 0.86 -14.55 -12.64
N ALA A 73 -0.28 -15.13 -12.25
CA ALA A 73 -1.53 -15.01 -13.01
C ALA A 73 -2.20 -13.64 -12.81
N ASP A 74 -2.31 -13.20 -11.55
CA ASP A 74 -3.00 -11.98 -11.14
C ASP A 74 -2.59 -11.56 -9.71
N GLY A 75 -3.15 -10.45 -9.22
CA GLY A 75 -2.91 -9.95 -7.87
C GLY A 75 -3.41 -10.87 -6.74
N ALA A 76 -4.31 -11.82 -6.99
CA ALA A 76 -4.73 -12.81 -5.99
C ALA A 76 -3.75 -13.99 -5.91
N GLU A 77 -3.04 -14.33 -6.98
CA GLU A 77 -1.83 -15.17 -6.93
C GLU A 77 -0.73 -14.47 -6.11
N TRP A 78 -0.52 -13.16 -6.34
CA TRP A 78 0.47 -12.37 -5.61
C TRP A 78 0.19 -12.32 -4.10
N MET A 79 -1.02 -11.95 -3.68
CA MET A 79 -1.37 -11.91 -2.26
C MET A 79 -1.25 -13.27 -1.58
N ARG A 80 -1.57 -14.39 -2.27
CA ARG A 80 -1.34 -15.74 -1.72
C ARG A 80 0.13 -16.03 -1.46
N GLN A 81 1.05 -15.58 -2.32
CA GLN A 81 2.50 -15.74 -2.08
C GLN A 81 2.98 -14.86 -0.92
N VAL A 82 2.52 -13.61 -0.83
CA VAL A 82 2.83 -12.71 0.30
C VAL A 82 2.35 -13.32 1.63
N ILE A 83 1.11 -13.82 1.68
CA ILE A 83 0.55 -14.49 2.87
C ILE A 83 1.39 -15.72 3.25
N ALA A 84 1.75 -16.56 2.27
CA ALA A 84 2.52 -17.79 2.51
C ALA A 84 3.92 -17.51 3.09
N VAL A 85 4.66 -16.53 2.55
CA VAL A 85 5.98 -16.16 3.09
C VAL A 85 5.86 -15.58 4.51
N CYS A 86 4.82 -14.78 4.79
CA CYS A 86 4.54 -14.32 6.15
C CYS A 86 4.20 -15.48 7.10
N ASP A 87 3.37 -16.44 6.68
CA ASP A 87 3.02 -17.63 7.46
C ASP A 87 4.26 -18.48 7.79
N GLU A 88 5.13 -18.74 6.82
CA GLU A 88 6.39 -19.45 7.08
C GLU A 88 7.32 -18.69 8.02
N TRP A 89 7.41 -17.36 7.89
CA TRP A 89 8.22 -16.53 8.77
C TRP A 89 7.68 -16.55 10.20
N ILE A 90 6.36 -16.46 10.39
CA ILE A 90 5.70 -16.53 11.70
C ILE A 90 5.91 -17.93 12.34
N LEU A 91 5.78 -19.00 11.56
CA LEU A 91 6.05 -20.37 12.02
C LEU A 91 7.51 -20.58 12.48
N ARG A 92 8.46 -19.85 11.89
CA ARG A 92 9.88 -19.84 12.30
C ARG A 92 10.15 -18.98 13.55
N HIS A 93 9.25 -18.06 13.91
CA HIS A 93 9.42 -17.11 15.02
C HIS A 93 8.26 -17.18 16.03
N PRO A 94 8.06 -18.31 16.76
CA PRO A 94 6.90 -18.54 17.65
C PRO A 94 6.81 -17.63 18.89
N HIS A 95 7.67 -16.61 19.01
CA HIS A 95 7.58 -15.53 19.99
C HIS A 95 7.04 -14.22 19.39
N THR A 96 6.43 -14.26 18.20
CA THR A 96 5.79 -13.12 17.54
C THR A 96 4.83 -12.35 18.46
N VAL A 97 5.06 -11.04 18.54
CA VAL A 97 4.23 -10.09 19.29
C VAL A 97 2.82 -9.99 18.71
N THR A 98 1.77 -9.89 19.53
CA THR A 98 0.40 -9.62 19.05
C THR A 98 0.23 -8.17 18.61
N LEU A 99 -0.43 -7.93 17.48
CA LEU A 99 -0.82 -6.59 17.02
C LEU A 99 -1.60 -5.81 18.10
N SER A 100 -1.19 -4.59 18.38
CA SER A 100 -1.81 -3.70 19.37
C SER A 100 -3.16 -3.15 18.91
N GLU A 101 -3.90 -2.49 19.81
CA GLU A 101 -5.12 -1.75 19.44
C GLU A 101 -4.86 -0.65 18.40
N ALA A 102 -3.65 -0.07 18.39
CA ALA A 102 -3.26 0.92 17.38
C ALA A 102 -3.00 0.28 16.01
N ASP A 103 -2.37 -0.90 15.97
CA ASP A 103 -2.17 -1.68 14.74
C ASP A 103 -3.50 -2.17 14.15
N GLN A 104 -4.48 -2.47 15.01
CA GLN A 104 -5.79 -2.99 14.61
C GLN A 104 -6.74 -1.88 14.12
N TYR A 105 -6.47 -0.60 14.39
CA TYR A 105 -7.29 0.53 13.95
C TYR A 105 -7.51 0.54 12.43
N GLU A 106 -8.72 0.89 12.00
CA GLU A 106 -9.13 0.88 10.58
C GLU A 106 -9.60 2.24 10.06
N GLY A 107 -9.84 3.21 10.95
CA GLY A 107 -10.41 4.53 10.64
C GLY A 107 -11.72 4.49 9.87
N ARG A 108 -12.68 3.64 10.27
CA ARG A 108 -14.01 3.54 9.63
C ARG A 108 -14.78 4.86 9.66
N GLU A 109 -14.59 5.65 10.70
CA GLU A 109 -15.10 7.02 10.85
C GLU A 109 -14.44 8.04 9.90
N LEU A 110 -13.34 7.67 9.22
CA LEU A 110 -12.61 8.50 8.26
C LEU A 110 -12.95 8.18 6.80
N ASP A 111 -13.78 7.16 6.51
CA ASP A 111 -14.21 6.75 5.14
C ASP A 111 -14.44 7.96 4.21
N GLY A 112 -15.39 8.84 4.54
CA GLY A 112 -15.76 9.95 3.66
C GLY A 112 -14.64 10.98 3.46
N ARG A 113 -13.68 11.07 4.41
CA ARG A 113 -12.50 11.93 4.30
C ARG A 113 -11.44 11.29 3.39
N VAL A 114 -11.26 9.97 3.46
CA VAL A 114 -10.38 9.22 2.55
C VAL A 114 -10.94 9.25 1.12
N ARG A 115 -12.25 9.07 0.93
CA ARG A 115 -12.90 9.23 -0.39
C ARG A 115 -12.73 10.63 -0.96
N SER A 116 -12.91 11.67 -0.13
CA SER A 116 -12.66 13.06 -0.53
C SER A 116 -11.22 13.26 -0.98
N ALA A 117 -10.26 12.68 -0.26
CA ALA A 117 -8.85 12.72 -0.64
C ALA A 117 -8.55 11.95 -1.94
N ILE A 118 -9.19 10.80 -2.20
CA ILE A 118 -9.06 10.07 -3.48
C ILE A 118 -9.61 10.91 -4.64
N ALA A 119 -10.78 11.54 -4.46
CA ALA A 119 -11.43 12.37 -5.49
C ALA A 119 -10.60 13.63 -5.85
N GLU A 120 -9.82 14.18 -4.91
CA GLU A 120 -8.89 15.29 -5.19
C GLU A 120 -7.74 14.95 -6.16
N PHE A 121 -7.61 13.68 -6.55
CA PHE A 121 -6.61 13.19 -7.49
C PHE A 121 -7.22 12.32 -8.62
N GLU A 122 -8.54 12.40 -8.87
CA GLU A 122 -9.18 11.55 -9.89
C GLU A 122 -8.66 11.81 -11.32
N ASP A 123 -8.22 13.04 -11.63
CA ASP A 123 -7.56 13.39 -12.90
C ASP A 123 -6.13 12.81 -13.05
N TRP A 124 -5.50 12.36 -11.96
CA TRP A 124 -4.13 11.82 -11.94
C TRP A 124 -4.06 10.29 -11.98
N PHE A 125 -5.21 9.62 -11.93
CA PHE A 125 -5.33 8.16 -11.90
C PHE A 125 -6.25 7.67 -13.01
N ASP A 126 -6.02 6.46 -13.51
CA ASP A 126 -7.03 5.83 -14.38
C ASP A 126 -8.29 5.45 -13.56
N ARG A 127 -9.43 5.34 -14.26
CA ARG A 127 -10.72 5.04 -13.62
C ARG A 127 -10.71 3.72 -12.83
N GLY A 128 -9.95 2.72 -13.27
CA GLY A 128 -9.79 1.46 -12.57
C GLY A 128 -9.03 1.62 -11.27
N MET A 129 -8.00 2.47 -11.23
CA MET A 129 -7.25 2.79 -10.01
C MET A 129 -8.11 3.59 -9.01
N VAL A 130 -8.83 4.62 -9.47
CA VAL A 130 -9.79 5.36 -8.62
C VAL A 130 -10.85 4.41 -8.05
N GLN A 131 -11.43 3.55 -8.90
CA GLN A 131 -12.42 2.56 -8.48
C GLN A 131 -11.84 1.55 -7.48
N ALA A 132 -10.62 1.05 -7.69
CA ALA A 132 -9.98 0.09 -6.78
C ALA A 132 -9.63 0.71 -5.41
N LEU A 133 -9.22 1.99 -5.38
CA LEU A 133 -9.04 2.72 -4.13
C LEU A 133 -10.36 2.87 -3.37
N ILE A 134 -11.46 3.23 -4.07
CA ILE A 134 -12.80 3.35 -3.46
C ILE A 134 -13.33 2.00 -2.95
N GLU A 135 -13.21 0.92 -3.74
CA GLU A 135 -13.56 -0.44 -3.31
C GLU A 135 -12.70 -0.89 -2.11
N CYS A 136 -11.44 -0.44 -2.01
CA CYS A 136 -10.58 -0.68 -0.85
C CYS A 136 -11.04 0.08 0.41
N VAL A 137 -11.60 1.29 0.30
CA VAL A 137 -12.21 2.00 1.44
C VAL A 137 -13.42 1.20 1.97
N GLU A 138 -14.27 0.74 1.05
CA GLU A 138 -15.52 0.02 1.34
C GLU A 138 -15.28 -1.36 1.94
N LEU A 139 -14.51 -2.19 1.23
CA LEU A 139 -14.43 -3.62 1.49
C LEU A 139 -13.24 -3.95 2.39
N CYS A 140 -12.06 -3.37 2.13
CA CYS A 140 -10.86 -3.53 2.96
C CYS A 140 -10.91 -2.58 4.17
N THR A 141 -10.13 -1.50 4.21
CA THR A 141 -10.18 -0.45 5.25
C THR A 141 -9.87 0.94 4.66
N PRO A 142 -10.46 2.03 5.20
CA PRO A 142 -10.05 3.40 4.88
C PRO A 142 -8.57 3.65 5.15
N ASP A 143 -8.00 3.06 6.20
CA ASP A 143 -6.56 3.08 6.49
C ASP A 143 -5.72 2.53 5.32
N LEU A 144 -5.99 1.31 4.87
CA LEU A 144 -5.23 0.67 3.78
C LEU A 144 -5.42 1.43 2.46
N ALA A 145 -6.64 1.88 2.16
CA ALA A 145 -6.93 2.71 1.00
C ALA A 145 -6.18 4.06 1.03
N PHE A 146 -6.01 4.66 2.22
CA PHE A 146 -5.24 5.89 2.37
C PHE A 146 -3.74 5.66 2.21
N ARG A 147 -3.19 4.53 2.70
CA ARG A 147 -1.79 4.14 2.47
C ARG A 147 -1.51 3.84 0.99
N LEU A 148 -2.43 3.16 0.33
CA LEU A 148 -2.42 2.93 -1.14
C LEU A 148 -2.44 4.25 -1.91
N LEU A 149 -3.30 5.22 -1.52
CA LEU A 149 -3.33 6.54 -2.13
C LEU A 149 -1.97 7.26 -2.01
N LEU A 150 -1.40 7.33 -0.80
CA LEU A 150 -0.10 7.98 -0.58
C LEU A 150 1.03 7.36 -1.42
N GLN A 151 1.02 6.05 -1.62
CA GLN A 151 1.96 5.33 -2.50
C GLN A 151 1.75 5.63 -3.98
N ALA A 152 0.50 5.79 -4.43
CA ALA A 152 0.17 6.01 -5.82
C ALA A 152 0.51 7.44 -6.31
N LEU A 153 0.51 8.45 -5.43
CA LEU A 153 0.78 9.84 -5.80
C LEU A 153 2.21 10.05 -6.39
N PRO A 154 3.31 9.54 -5.78
CA PRO A 154 4.63 9.48 -6.42
C PRO A 154 4.65 8.82 -7.80
N ARG A 155 3.92 7.71 -7.97
CA ARG A 155 3.87 6.95 -9.23
C ARG A 155 3.15 7.72 -10.34
N ALA A 156 1.99 8.31 -10.04
CA ALA A 156 1.27 9.18 -10.95
C ALA A 156 2.11 10.41 -11.35
N SER A 157 2.78 11.04 -10.38
CA SER A 157 3.69 12.17 -10.63
C SER A 157 4.80 11.82 -11.62
N ALA A 158 5.42 10.64 -11.46
CA ALA A 158 6.49 10.17 -12.35
C ALA A 158 6.00 9.74 -13.74
N ALA A 159 4.74 9.34 -13.88
CA ALA A 159 4.16 8.85 -15.13
C ALA A 159 3.73 9.96 -16.10
N SER A 160 3.33 11.13 -15.59
CA SER A 160 2.69 12.21 -16.38
C SER A 160 3.64 13.10 -17.20
N SER A 161 4.94 12.78 -17.26
CA SER A 161 5.97 13.62 -17.90
C SER A 161 5.59 14.10 -19.31
N PRO A 162 5.66 15.42 -19.61
CA PRO A 162 6.40 16.46 -18.89
C PRO A 162 5.69 17.08 -17.68
N ASP A 163 4.40 16.80 -17.48
CA ASP A 163 3.66 17.28 -16.32
C ASP A 163 3.98 16.44 -15.08
N TYR A 164 3.86 17.03 -13.89
CA TYR A 164 4.16 16.39 -12.61
C TYR A 164 3.14 16.84 -11.56
N LEU A 165 2.83 15.95 -10.61
CA LEU A 165 1.84 16.22 -9.58
C LEU A 165 2.44 17.18 -8.54
N GLU A 166 2.01 18.44 -8.58
CA GLU A 166 2.25 19.40 -7.50
C GLU A 166 1.09 19.40 -6.51
N LEU A 167 1.36 19.04 -5.26
CA LEU A 167 0.39 19.18 -4.18
C LEU A 167 0.30 20.65 -3.77
N SER A 168 -0.92 21.20 -3.85
CA SER A 168 -1.21 22.46 -3.17
C SER A 168 -1.06 22.30 -1.65
N LYS A 169 -0.77 23.40 -0.96
CA LYS A 169 -0.71 23.43 0.51
C LYS A 169 -1.99 22.94 1.18
N GLN A 170 -3.14 23.03 0.49
CA GLN A 170 -4.42 22.52 1.01
C GLN A 170 -4.54 21.00 0.86
N GLN A 171 -4.15 20.44 -0.29
CA GLN A 171 -4.07 18.98 -0.48
C GLN A 171 -3.08 18.37 0.51
N TYR A 172 -1.86 18.90 0.61
CA TYR A 172 -0.85 18.43 1.56
C TYR A 172 -1.34 18.52 3.02
N ALA A 173 -1.97 19.64 3.42
CA ALA A 173 -2.56 19.78 4.75
C ALA A 173 -3.69 18.77 5.03
N ARG A 174 -4.48 18.37 4.02
CA ARG A 174 -5.51 17.33 4.15
C ARG A 174 -4.90 15.94 4.31
N LEU A 175 -3.93 15.56 3.47
CA LEU A 175 -3.18 14.30 3.59
C LEU A 175 -2.47 14.22 4.96
N ALA A 176 -1.77 15.27 5.36
CA ALA A 176 -1.11 15.37 6.66
C ALA A 176 -2.10 15.32 7.84
N SER A 177 -3.34 15.81 7.65
CA SER A 177 -4.39 15.68 8.66
C SER A 177 -4.90 14.24 8.77
N LEU A 178 -5.14 13.55 7.65
CA LEU A 178 -5.52 12.13 7.66
C LEU A 178 -4.42 11.28 8.33
N GLY A 179 -3.15 11.47 7.96
CA GLY A 179 -2.03 10.73 8.57
C GLY A 179 -1.94 10.91 10.09
N ARG A 180 -2.22 12.10 10.62
CA ARG A 180 -2.30 12.33 12.08
C ARG A 180 -3.45 11.60 12.76
N GLU A 181 -4.60 11.45 12.09
CA GLU A 181 -5.81 10.82 12.64
C GLU A 181 -5.66 9.29 12.65
N PHE A 182 -5.06 8.74 11.59
CA PHE A 182 -4.54 7.35 11.56
C PHE A 182 -3.29 7.14 12.44
N ARG A 183 -2.84 8.17 13.17
CA ARG A 183 -1.70 8.14 14.11
C ARG A 183 -0.37 7.71 13.50
N TYR A 184 -0.21 7.89 12.19
CA TYR A 184 1.05 7.62 11.52
C TYR A 184 2.15 8.51 12.10
N GLY A 185 3.37 7.97 12.18
CA GLY A 185 4.55 8.78 12.46
C GLY A 185 4.68 9.91 11.41
N ALA A 186 5.30 11.02 11.80
CA ALA A 186 5.40 12.25 11.00
C ALA A 186 5.98 12.06 9.57
N TYR A 187 6.58 10.91 9.28
CA TYR A 187 7.25 10.57 8.04
C TYR A 187 6.35 9.95 6.96
N VAL A 188 5.22 9.31 7.30
CA VAL A 188 4.38 8.61 6.29
C VAL A 188 3.73 9.60 5.28
N VAL A 189 3.70 10.89 5.62
CA VAL A 189 3.29 11.96 4.70
C VAL A 189 4.49 12.80 4.21
N SER A 190 5.69 12.66 4.81
CA SER A 190 6.91 13.27 4.22
C SER A 190 7.30 12.62 2.90
N ASP A 191 6.91 11.35 2.70
CA ASP A 191 7.10 10.62 1.44
C ASP A 191 6.31 11.25 0.26
N VAL A 192 5.39 12.18 0.52
CA VAL A 192 4.74 13.05 -0.48
C VAL A 192 5.00 14.55 -0.25
N GLU A 193 5.81 14.94 0.74
CA GLU A 193 6.15 16.34 1.02
C GLU A 193 7.04 16.94 -0.09
N TYR A 194 7.84 16.13 -0.76
CA TYR A 194 8.61 16.58 -1.94
C TYR A 194 7.73 16.96 -3.14
N LEU A 195 6.46 16.54 -3.16
CA LEU A 195 5.46 16.96 -4.15
C LEU A 195 4.76 18.28 -3.74
N ALA A 196 4.93 18.74 -2.50
CA ALA A 196 4.23 19.91 -1.97
C ALA A 196 5.00 21.22 -2.24
N ARG A 197 4.28 22.26 -2.68
CA ARG A 197 4.88 23.59 -2.89
C ARG A 197 5.08 24.35 -1.57
N ALA A 198 6.28 24.95 -1.45
CA ALA A 198 6.71 25.85 -0.38
C ALA A 198 5.92 27.17 -0.30
#